data_AF-A0A852T486-F1
#
_entry.id   AF-A0A852T486-F1
#
_cell.length_a   1.000
_cell.length_b   1.000
_cell.length_c   1.000
_cell.angle_alpha   90.00
_cell.angle_beta   90.00
_cell.angle_gamma   90.00
#
_symmetry.space_group_name_H-M   'P 1'
#
loop_
_entity.id
_entity.type
_entity.pdbx_description
1 polymer ?
#
loop_
_entity_poly.entity_id
_entity_poly.type
_entity_poly.pdbx_seq_one_letter_code
_entity_poly.pdbx_strand_id
1 'polypeptide(L)'
;MIGISFYLNDPLAEQRITLAGKMGVKRAFTSLHIPEESGDLAGRAMTLLQCAKDAGIEVYADVSLKTPGHLGLDSLFALKSLGVSGLRLDDFFENELILKLAAEFKLALNASILFEDDIRALLDGGLKANQLLAWHNFYPRIETGLSDWFFQKQNELFGKYGIPVSAYIPGDGEKRGPLFEGLPTLEEHREMDPFLAALELAHFGVEDIYIGDPEVSETLLKRLIDFHENNHVAICIEGFQEGEFKLRPDFARDVLRLMDTRSVDPISPENTSERIVGSITRDNDRYGRYRGEVQITLCDLPADDRVNVVGRVVEEDIVLLSYLKPGQRVKFIHV
;
A
#
# COMPACT_ATOMS: atom_id res chain seq x y z
N MET A 1 -4.66 -5.48 -1.49
CA MET A 1 -5.32 -4.57 -2.44
C MET A 1 -4.96 -3.13 -2.15
N ILE A 2 -5.18 -2.24 -3.12
CA ILE A 2 -5.10 -0.79 -2.91
C ILE A 2 -6.50 -0.27 -2.60
N GLY A 3 -6.62 0.49 -1.52
CA GLY A 3 -7.86 1.16 -1.12
C GLY A 3 -7.67 2.66 -0.92
N ILE A 4 -8.78 3.39 -0.95
CA ILE A 4 -8.81 4.84 -0.63
C ILE A 4 -9.57 5.09 0.68
N SER A 5 -9.45 6.28 1.23
CA SER A 5 -10.32 6.75 2.31
C SER A 5 -11.19 7.89 1.81
N PHE A 6 -12.43 7.98 2.28
CA PHE A 6 -13.28 9.15 2.04
C PHE A 6 -13.94 9.62 3.32
N TYR A 7 -14.24 10.92 3.35
CA TYR A 7 -14.67 11.61 4.57
C TYR A 7 -15.96 12.39 4.33
N LEU A 8 -16.86 12.36 5.30
CA LEU A 8 -18.18 12.99 5.17
C LEU A 8 -18.09 14.50 4.94
N ASN A 9 -17.10 15.15 5.58
CA ASN A 9 -16.89 16.59 5.49
C ASN A 9 -16.12 17.04 4.25
N ASP A 10 -15.65 16.10 3.40
CA ASP A 10 -14.94 16.43 2.18
C ASP A 10 -15.95 16.78 1.07
N PRO A 11 -15.96 18.03 0.56
CA PRO A 11 -16.87 18.44 -0.52
C PRO A 11 -16.57 17.73 -1.85
N LEU A 12 -15.35 17.25 -2.07
CA LEU A 12 -14.91 16.59 -3.29
C LEU A 12 -15.00 15.06 -3.24
N ALA A 13 -15.47 14.48 -2.13
CA ALA A 13 -15.46 13.03 -1.91
C ALA A 13 -16.13 12.22 -3.04
N GLU A 14 -17.27 12.65 -3.58
CA GLU A 14 -17.95 11.94 -4.69
C GLU A 14 -17.09 11.90 -5.97
N GLN A 15 -16.40 13.01 -6.28
CA GLN A 15 -15.52 13.10 -7.45
C GLN A 15 -14.31 12.18 -7.27
N ARG A 16 -13.71 12.21 -6.08
CA ARG A 16 -12.56 11.38 -5.70
C ARG A 16 -12.91 9.88 -5.72
N ILE A 17 -14.06 9.48 -5.17
CA ILE A 17 -14.58 8.11 -5.21
C ILE A 17 -14.81 7.65 -6.66
N THR A 18 -15.48 8.47 -7.47
CA THR A 18 -15.76 8.15 -8.87
C THR A 18 -14.49 7.98 -9.70
N LEU A 19 -13.50 8.85 -9.49
CA LEU A 19 -12.20 8.75 -10.15
C LEU A 19 -11.47 7.47 -9.74
N ALA A 20 -11.39 7.17 -8.44
CA ALA A 20 -10.76 5.95 -7.93
C ALA A 20 -11.41 4.69 -8.51
N GLY A 21 -12.74 4.62 -8.57
CA GLY A 21 -13.46 3.50 -9.17
C GLY A 21 -13.16 3.33 -10.66
N LYS A 22 -13.10 4.42 -11.42
CA LYS A 22 -12.70 4.40 -12.85
C LYS A 22 -11.27 3.92 -13.06
N MET A 23 -10.38 4.21 -12.12
CA MET A 23 -8.98 3.78 -12.17
C MET A 23 -8.78 2.31 -11.75
N GLY A 24 -9.82 1.67 -11.18
CA GLY A 24 -9.80 0.25 -10.84
C GLY A 24 -9.78 -0.05 -9.34
N VAL A 25 -9.80 0.97 -8.47
CA VAL A 25 -9.88 0.77 -7.01
C VAL A 25 -11.14 0.00 -6.65
N LYS A 26 -11.02 -0.98 -5.76
CA LYS A 26 -12.13 -1.86 -5.34
C LYS A 26 -12.53 -1.72 -3.90
N ARG A 27 -11.76 -1.01 -3.08
CA ARG A 27 -12.03 -0.87 -1.65
C ARG A 27 -11.88 0.56 -1.17
N ALA A 28 -12.73 0.92 -0.22
CA ALA A 28 -12.60 2.18 0.48
C ALA A 28 -12.84 2.02 1.98
N PHE A 29 -12.22 2.92 2.74
CA PHE A 29 -12.48 3.11 4.15
C PHE A 29 -13.26 4.41 4.36
N THR A 30 -14.18 4.40 5.31
CA THR A 30 -14.79 5.63 5.83
C THR A 30 -15.15 5.47 7.30
N SER A 31 -15.21 6.58 8.02
CA SER A 31 -15.73 6.60 9.39
C SER A 31 -17.17 7.13 9.38
N LEU A 32 -18.11 6.32 9.88
CA LEU A 32 -19.50 6.70 10.08
C LEU A 32 -19.76 7.14 11.53
N HIS A 33 -18.71 7.54 12.23
CA HIS A 33 -18.84 8.21 13.52
C HIS A 33 -19.35 9.65 13.27
N ILE A 34 -20.67 9.81 13.33
CA ILE A 34 -21.34 11.09 13.14
C ILE A 34 -21.60 11.72 14.52
N PRO A 35 -21.04 12.91 14.82
CA PRO A 35 -21.42 13.67 16.01
C PRO A 35 -22.91 14.05 15.98
N GLU A 36 -23.57 14.07 17.14
CA GLU A 36 -25.00 14.37 17.27
C GLU A 36 -25.36 15.80 16.80
N GLU A 37 -24.40 16.73 16.78
CA GLU A 37 -24.61 18.16 16.49
C GLU A 37 -24.28 18.59 15.05
N SER A 38 -23.81 17.68 14.19
CA SER A 38 -23.24 18.04 12.88
C SER A 38 -24.22 17.88 11.71
N GLY A 39 -24.99 18.93 11.43
CA GLY A 39 -25.69 19.15 10.15
C GLY A 39 -26.40 17.93 9.53
N ASP A 40 -26.35 17.81 8.21
CA ASP A 40 -26.87 16.63 7.46
C ASP A 40 -25.74 15.65 7.07
N LEU A 41 -24.89 15.28 8.05
CA LEU A 41 -23.86 14.27 7.79
C LEU A 41 -24.45 12.88 7.52
N ALA A 42 -25.67 12.62 7.98
CA ALA A 42 -26.39 11.38 7.69
C ALA A 42 -26.77 11.27 6.20
N GLY A 43 -27.39 12.31 5.63
CA GLY A 43 -27.68 12.40 4.20
C GLY A 43 -26.41 12.35 3.35
N ARG A 44 -25.34 13.02 3.82
CA ARG A 44 -24.02 12.97 3.18
C ARG A 44 -23.43 11.57 3.18
N ALA A 45 -23.48 10.85 4.31
CA ALA A 45 -23.00 9.47 4.41
C ALA A 45 -23.74 8.53 3.46
N MET A 46 -25.08 8.59 3.41
CA MET A 46 -25.86 7.78 2.48
C MET A 46 -25.50 8.06 1.02
N THR A 47 -25.34 9.33 0.65
CA THR A 47 -24.91 9.75 -0.69
C THR A 47 -23.54 9.17 -1.05
N LEU A 48 -22.54 9.29 -0.15
CA LEU A 48 -21.19 8.79 -0.40
C LEU A 48 -21.10 7.28 -0.47
N LEU A 49 -21.84 6.56 0.39
CA LEU A 49 -21.94 5.11 0.33
C LEU A 49 -22.56 4.64 -0.99
N GLN A 50 -23.63 5.30 -1.45
CA GLN A 50 -24.24 5.01 -2.74
C GLN A 50 -23.28 5.32 -3.90
N CYS A 51 -22.56 6.43 -3.85
CA CYS A 51 -21.53 6.77 -4.84
C CYS A 51 -20.43 5.70 -4.93
N ALA A 52 -19.93 5.21 -3.78
CA ALA A 52 -18.95 4.13 -3.75
C ALA A 52 -19.51 2.83 -4.34
N LYS A 53 -20.75 2.47 -4.00
CA LYS A 53 -21.44 1.32 -4.55
C LYS A 53 -21.60 1.40 -6.07
N ASP A 54 -22.01 2.56 -6.59
CA ASP A 54 -22.17 2.79 -8.03
C ASP A 54 -20.83 2.77 -8.78
N ALA A 55 -19.75 3.16 -8.10
CA ALA A 55 -18.36 3.05 -8.59
C ALA A 55 -17.79 1.62 -8.48
N GLY A 56 -18.52 0.67 -7.90
CA GLY A 56 -18.08 -0.72 -7.71
C GLY A 56 -17.01 -0.87 -6.62
N ILE A 57 -17.03 0.00 -5.61
CA ILE A 57 -16.11 0.02 -4.48
C ILE A 57 -16.79 -0.56 -3.23
N GLU A 58 -16.17 -1.58 -2.65
CA GLU A 58 -16.58 -2.16 -1.37
C GLU A 58 -16.14 -1.26 -0.20
N VAL A 59 -17.09 -0.85 0.63
CA VAL A 59 -16.80 0.05 1.76
C VAL A 59 -16.61 -0.73 3.06
N TYR A 60 -15.53 -0.40 3.77
CA TYR A 60 -15.32 -0.76 5.16
C TYR A 60 -15.58 0.46 6.02
N ALA A 61 -16.60 0.36 6.87
CA ALA A 61 -17.08 1.47 7.66
C ALA A 61 -16.68 1.32 9.13
N ASP A 62 -16.13 2.38 9.71
CA ASP A 62 -16.00 2.52 11.14
C ASP A 62 -17.37 2.86 11.76
N VAL A 63 -17.85 2.01 12.66
CA VAL A 63 -19.21 2.08 13.20
C VAL A 63 -19.24 1.94 14.72
N SER A 64 -20.24 2.59 15.31
CA SER A 64 -20.62 2.49 16.70
C SER A 64 -22.03 1.91 16.82
N LEU A 65 -22.47 1.56 18.04
CA LEU A 65 -23.85 1.13 18.27
C LEU A 65 -24.87 2.22 17.93
N LYS A 66 -24.45 3.49 17.91
CA LYS A 66 -25.29 4.64 17.55
C LYS A 66 -25.43 4.87 16.04
N THR A 67 -24.52 4.32 15.22
CA THR A 67 -24.48 4.56 13.77
C THR A 67 -25.83 4.33 13.06
N PRO A 68 -26.60 3.25 13.33
CA PRO A 68 -27.90 3.06 12.69
C PRO A 68 -28.87 4.21 13.00
N GLY A 69 -28.94 4.64 14.25
CA GLY A 69 -29.81 5.74 14.68
C GLY A 69 -29.46 7.06 13.99
N HIS A 70 -28.17 7.38 13.86
CA HIS A 70 -27.72 8.58 13.15
C HIS A 70 -28.08 8.56 11.65
N LEU A 71 -28.08 7.37 11.03
CA LEU A 71 -28.40 7.19 9.61
C LEU A 71 -29.89 6.94 9.33
N GLY A 72 -30.73 6.87 10.37
CA GLY A 72 -32.14 6.50 10.22
C GLY A 72 -32.35 5.04 9.79
N LEU A 73 -31.42 4.16 10.15
CA LEU A 73 -31.46 2.72 9.84
C LEU A 73 -31.93 1.92 11.06
N ASP A 74 -32.64 0.81 10.79
CA ASP A 74 -33.14 -0.07 11.84
C ASP A 74 -32.03 -0.85 12.57
N SER A 75 -30.93 -1.15 11.87
CA SER A 75 -29.79 -1.89 12.42
C SER A 75 -28.52 -1.75 11.57
N LEU A 76 -27.38 -2.20 12.11
CA LEU A 76 -26.11 -2.28 11.39
C LEU A 76 -26.19 -3.17 10.14
N PHE A 77 -27.06 -4.18 10.13
CA PHE A 77 -27.26 -5.06 8.97
C PHE A 77 -27.78 -4.30 7.75
N ALA A 78 -28.51 -3.20 7.94
CA ALA A 78 -29.02 -2.38 6.84
C ALA A 78 -27.89 -1.70 6.04
N LEU A 79 -26.69 -1.53 6.62
CA LEU A 79 -25.52 -0.96 5.94
C LEU A 79 -25.10 -1.77 4.71
N LYS A 80 -25.39 -3.09 4.69
CA LYS A 80 -25.12 -3.95 3.54
C LYS A 80 -25.85 -3.49 2.29
N SER A 81 -27.08 -3.00 2.45
CA SER A 81 -27.86 -2.46 1.31
C SER A 81 -27.24 -1.19 0.73
N LEU A 82 -26.48 -0.44 1.53
CA LEU A 82 -25.76 0.76 1.15
C LEU A 82 -24.36 0.48 0.57
N GLY A 83 -23.97 -0.78 0.39
CA GLY A 83 -22.66 -1.16 -0.19
C GLY A 83 -21.54 -1.35 0.83
N VAL A 84 -21.84 -1.30 2.14
CA VAL A 84 -20.88 -1.64 3.18
C VAL A 84 -20.65 -3.16 3.20
N SER A 85 -19.39 -3.54 3.05
CA SER A 85 -18.95 -4.95 2.95
C SER A 85 -18.20 -5.41 4.20
N GLY A 86 -17.67 -4.47 4.98
CA GLY A 86 -17.05 -4.77 6.27
C GLY A 86 -17.27 -3.68 7.31
N LEU A 87 -17.16 -4.09 8.57
CA LEU A 87 -17.38 -3.23 9.73
C LEU A 87 -16.13 -3.21 10.58
N ARG A 88 -15.69 -2.01 10.94
CA ARG A 88 -14.72 -1.78 11.99
C ARG A 88 -15.50 -1.34 13.23
N LEU A 89 -15.33 -2.08 14.32
CA LEU A 89 -16.13 -1.91 15.53
C LEU A 89 -15.34 -1.05 16.52
N ASP A 90 -15.80 0.18 16.78
CA ASP A 90 -15.13 1.14 17.67
C ASP A 90 -15.62 1.05 19.13
N ASP A 91 -16.83 0.53 19.35
CA ASP A 91 -17.45 0.34 20.66
C ASP A 91 -17.24 -1.07 21.24
N PHE A 92 -17.63 -1.25 22.50
CA PHE A 92 -17.81 -2.58 23.07
C PHE A 92 -19.09 -3.23 22.51
N PHE A 93 -18.94 -4.29 21.71
CA PHE A 93 -20.04 -5.10 21.21
C PHE A 93 -20.15 -6.42 21.97
N GLU A 94 -21.38 -6.85 22.24
CA GLU A 94 -21.62 -8.19 22.81
C GLU A 94 -21.21 -9.28 21.82
N ASN A 95 -20.59 -10.36 22.32
CA ASN A 95 -20.06 -11.45 21.48
C ASN A 95 -21.12 -12.07 20.56
N GLU A 96 -22.37 -12.21 21.03
CA GLU A 96 -23.45 -12.76 20.19
C GLU A 96 -23.75 -11.86 18.98
N LEU A 97 -23.74 -10.55 19.16
CA LEU A 97 -23.94 -9.59 18.08
C LEU A 97 -22.75 -9.60 17.10
N ILE A 98 -21.51 -9.68 17.62
CA ILE A 98 -20.30 -9.80 16.80
C ILE A 98 -20.40 -11.03 15.88
N LEU A 99 -20.77 -12.19 16.41
CA LEU A 99 -20.92 -13.42 15.62
C LEU A 99 -21.97 -13.29 14.52
N LYS A 100 -23.11 -12.64 14.81
CA LYS A 100 -24.15 -12.37 13.82
C LYS A 100 -23.67 -11.41 12.73
N LEU A 101 -22.95 -10.35 13.11
CA LEU A 101 -22.36 -9.40 12.16
C LEU A 101 -21.31 -10.08 11.27
N ALA A 102 -20.45 -10.93 11.83
CA ALA A 102 -19.42 -11.67 11.10
C ALA A 102 -19.98 -12.66 10.05
N ALA A 103 -21.25 -13.04 10.15
CA ALA A 103 -21.92 -13.86 9.14
C ALA A 103 -22.27 -13.04 7.88
N GLU A 104 -22.44 -11.73 8.01
CA GLU A 104 -22.90 -10.84 6.94
C GLU A 104 -21.80 -9.91 6.42
N PHE A 105 -20.81 -9.60 7.25
CA PHE A 105 -19.72 -8.65 7.01
C PHE A 105 -18.35 -9.26 7.35
N LYS A 106 -17.31 -8.74 6.71
CA LYS A 106 -15.95 -8.86 7.24
C LYS A 106 -15.79 -7.94 8.45
N LEU A 107 -15.17 -8.44 9.53
CA LEU A 107 -14.92 -7.62 10.71
C LEU A 107 -13.46 -7.17 10.73
N ALA A 108 -13.25 -5.86 10.78
CA ALA A 108 -11.95 -5.24 10.93
C ALA A 108 -11.63 -5.03 12.41
N LEU A 109 -10.64 -5.75 12.90
CA LEU A 109 -10.09 -5.63 14.25
C LEU A 109 -9.05 -4.51 14.30
N ASN A 110 -8.96 -3.78 15.40
CA ASN A 110 -7.92 -2.76 15.56
C ASN A 110 -6.56 -3.41 15.83
N ALA A 111 -5.75 -3.54 14.78
CA ALA A 111 -4.47 -4.21 14.85
C ALA A 111 -3.44 -3.48 15.71
N SER A 112 -3.64 -2.19 15.99
CA SER A 112 -2.70 -1.37 16.75
C SER A 112 -2.79 -1.53 18.27
N ILE A 113 -3.84 -2.19 18.80
CA ILE A 113 -4.09 -2.24 20.26
C ILE A 113 -4.38 -3.63 20.81
N LEU A 114 -4.71 -4.62 19.97
CA LEU A 114 -5.08 -5.95 20.44
C LEU A 114 -3.85 -6.80 20.75
N PHE A 115 -3.96 -7.58 21.83
CA PHE A 115 -2.99 -8.57 22.23
C PHE A 115 -3.43 -9.98 21.82
N GLU A 116 -2.53 -10.95 21.98
CA GLU A 116 -2.79 -12.34 21.59
C GLU A 116 -4.01 -12.94 22.29
N ASP A 117 -4.21 -12.64 23.57
CA ASP A 117 -5.36 -13.16 24.33
C ASP A 117 -6.70 -12.61 23.82
N ASP A 118 -6.74 -11.37 23.31
CA ASP A 118 -7.95 -10.80 22.70
C ASP A 118 -8.31 -11.55 21.42
N ILE A 119 -7.31 -11.82 20.57
CA ILE A 119 -7.49 -12.56 19.31
C ILE A 119 -7.97 -13.98 19.62
N ARG A 120 -7.34 -14.65 20.59
CA ARG A 120 -7.74 -16.01 21.01
C ARG A 120 -9.15 -16.03 21.56
N ALA A 121 -9.54 -15.07 22.39
CA ALA A 121 -10.90 -14.99 22.91
C ALA A 121 -11.95 -14.86 21.80
N LEU A 122 -11.67 -14.10 20.74
CA LEU A 122 -12.55 -13.97 19.58
C LEU A 122 -12.66 -15.28 18.79
N LEU A 123 -11.53 -15.95 18.53
CA LEU A 123 -11.50 -17.21 17.79
C LEU A 123 -12.14 -18.37 18.58
N ASP A 124 -11.81 -18.50 19.86
CA ASP A 124 -12.42 -19.47 20.78
C ASP A 124 -13.91 -19.18 20.99
N GLY A 125 -14.30 -17.90 20.87
CA GLY A 125 -15.69 -17.42 20.85
C GLY A 125 -16.47 -17.80 19.58
N GLY A 126 -15.83 -18.39 18.57
CA GLY A 126 -16.46 -18.95 17.38
C GLY A 126 -16.22 -18.18 16.08
N LEU A 127 -15.49 -17.06 16.11
CA LEU A 127 -15.07 -16.36 14.89
C LEU A 127 -14.01 -17.15 14.16
N LYS A 128 -14.05 -17.10 12.83
CA LYS A 128 -13.00 -17.70 11.98
C LYS A 128 -12.08 -16.61 11.47
N ALA A 129 -10.79 -16.92 11.35
CA ALA A 129 -9.79 -15.99 10.82
C ALA A 129 -10.18 -15.41 9.45
N ASN A 130 -10.78 -16.22 8.58
CA ASN A 130 -11.25 -15.77 7.26
C ASN A 130 -12.47 -14.84 7.30
N GLN A 131 -13.07 -14.56 8.45
CA GLN A 131 -14.11 -13.53 8.63
C GLN A 131 -13.52 -12.21 9.14
N LEU A 132 -12.24 -12.21 9.51
CA LEU A 132 -11.54 -11.12 10.16
C LEU A 132 -10.54 -10.46 9.21
N LEU A 133 -10.26 -9.19 9.49
CA LEU A 133 -9.15 -8.41 8.96
C LEU A 133 -8.49 -7.71 10.14
N ALA A 134 -7.17 -7.64 10.18
CA ALA A 134 -6.43 -6.86 11.15
C ALA A 134 -6.12 -5.50 10.55
N TRP A 135 -6.73 -4.43 11.05
CA TRP A 135 -6.62 -3.10 10.46
C TRP A 135 -5.96 -2.12 11.41
N HIS A 136 -4.76 -1.67 11.04
CA HIS A 136 -4.03 -0.65 11.80
C HIS A 136 -4.71 0.71 11.75
N ASN A 137 -4.54 1.49 12.81
CA ASN A 137 -4.88 2.91 12.80
C ASN A 137 -3.98 3.69 11.82
N PHE A 138 -4.47 4.86 11.40
CA PHE A 138 -3.64 5.97 10.96
C PHE A 138 -3.50 7.01 12.08
N TYR A 139 -2.47 7.85 11.99
CA TYR A 139 -2.08 8.76 13.08
C TYR A 139 -1.94 10.20 12.57
N PRO A 140 -2.99 11.04 12.75
CA PRO A 140 -2.97 12.44 12.30
C PRO A 140 -1.99 13.33 13.07
N ARG A 141 -1.69 13.00 14.33
CA ARG A 141 -0.76 13.77 15.15
C ARG A 141 0.66 13.30 14.85
N ILE A 142 1.54 14.22 14.47
CA ILE A 142 2.98 13.96 14.29
C ILE A 142 3.55 13.30 15.55
N GLU A 143 4.56 12.45 15.38
CA GLU A 143 5.29 11.73 16.42
C GLU A 143 4.49 10.61 17.09
N THR A 144 3.32 10.23 16.56
CA THR A 144 2.43 9.21 17.19
C THR A 144 2.10 8.00 16.34
N GLY A 145 2.54 7.99 15.09
CA GLY A 145 2.57 6.79 14.25
C GLY A 145 3.31 5.65 14.93
N LEU A 146 3.00 4.43 14.52
CA LEU A 146 3.64 3.25 15.07
C LEU A 146 5.13 3.23 14.72
N SER A 147 5.92 2.64 15.62
CA SER A 147 7.29 2.25 15.30
C SER A 147 7.30 0.94 14.51
N ASP A 148 8.31 0.78 13.64
CA ASP A 148 8.48 -0.39 12.79
C ASP A 148 8.53 -1.71 13.57
N TRP A 149 9.28 -1.73 14.67
CA TRP A 149 9.40 -2.93 15.50
C TRP A 149 8.03 -3.36 16.08
N PHE A 150 7.25 -2.41 16.58
CA PHE A 150 5.93 -2.73 17.16
C PHE A 150 4.97 -3.19 16.07
N PHE A 151 4.96 -2.48 14.93
CA PHE A 151 4.14 -2.82 13.77
C PHE A 151 4.43 -4.24 13.26
N GLN A 152 5.71 -4.59 13.06
CA GLN A 152 6.10 -5.93 12.64
C GLN A 152 5.68 -7.00 13.66
N LYS A 153 5.79 -6.72 14.97
CA LYS A 153 5.31 -7.64 16.02
C LYS A 153 3.80 -7.86 15.96
N GLN A 154 3.02 -6.81 15.70
CA GLN A 154 1.58 -6.96 15.49
C GLN A 154 1.28 -7.76 14.21
N ASN A 155 1.98 -7.50 13.10
CA ASN A 155 1.79 -8.26 11.86
C ASN A 155 2.12 -9.75 12.03
N GLU A 156 3.22 -10.08 12.72
CA GLU A 156 3.58 -11.46 13.07
C GLU A 156 2.49 -12.13 13.92
N LEU A 157 1.92 -11.39 14.88
CA LEU A 157 0.84 -11.88 15.73
C LEU A 157 -0.41 -12.24 14.91
N PHE A 158 -0.91 -11.35 14.07
CA PHE A 158 -2.09 -11.64 13.23
C PHE A 158 -1.80 -12.71 12.17
N GLY A 159 -0.59 -12.71 11.62
CA GLY A 159 -0.10 -13.72 10.67
C GLY A 159 -0.11 -15.13 11.26
N LYS A 160 0.22 -15.30 12.55
CA LYS A 160 0.14 -16.60 13.27
C LYS A 160 -1.27 -17.22 13.23
N TYR A 161 -2.30 -16.38 13.17
CA TYR A 161 -3.70 -16.79 13.12
C TYR A 161 -4.27 -16.80 11.69
N GLY A 162 -3.47 -16.47 10.67
CA GLY A 162 -3.92 -16.38 9.29
C GLY A 162 -4.93 -15.25 9.06
N ILE A 163 -4.85 -14.18 9.87
CA ILE A 163 -5.68 -12.98 9.71
C ILE A 163 -4.91 -11.98 8.84
N PRO A 164 -5.42 -11.59 7.67
CA PRO A 164 -4.76 -10.64 6.77
C PRO A 164 -4.68 -9.25 7.41
N VAL A 165 -3.62 -8.52 7.09
CA VAL A 165 -3.33 -7.20 7.69
C VAL A 165 -3.56 -6.08 6.68
N SER A 166 -4.18 -5.00 7.15
CA SER A 166 -4.40 -3.73 6.46
C SER A 166 -3.73 -2.58 7.18
N ALA A 167 -3.10 -1.66 6.44
CA ALA A 167 -2.45 -0.48 6.99
C ALA A 167 -2.56 0.73 6.04
N TYR A 168 -2.21 1.91 6.55
CA TYR A 168 -2.33 3.18 5.84
C TYR A 168 -1.00 3.79 5.42
N ILE A 169 -0.97 4.30 4.20
CA ILE A 169 0.01 5.28 3.71
C ILE A 169 -0.63 6.68 3.68
N PRO A 170 0.15 7.77 3.78
CA PRO A 170 -0.39 9.10 3.55
C PRO A 170 -0.71 9.30 2.05
N GLY A 171 -1.58 10.25 1.73
CA GLY A 171 -1.80 10.69 0.34
C GLY A 171 -0.70 11.64 -0.13
N ASP A 172 -0.60 11.93 -1.42
CA ASP A 172 0.35 12.90 -2.00
C ASP A 172 -0.30 14.24 -2.39
N GLY A 173 -1.60 14.41 -2.13
CA GLY A 173 -2.35 15.65 -2.37
C GLY A 173 -2.81 16.34 -1.07
N GLU A 174 -4.03 16.88 -1.08
CA GLU A 174 -4.69 17.43 0.11
C GLU A 174 -4.70 16.42 1.27
N LYS A 175 -4.17 16.87 2.41
CA LYS A 175 -4.13 16.10 3.67
C LYS A 175 -5.41 16.28 4.46
N ARG A 176 -5.77 15.30 5.28
CA ARG A 176 -6.97 15.40 6.12
C ARG A 176 -6.81 16.45 7.22
N GLY A 177 -7.76 17.38 7.29
CA GLY A 177 -7.90 18.26 8.45
C GLY A 177 -8.24 17.50 9.75
N PRO A 178 -8.14 18.15 10.92
CA PRO A 178 -7.80 19.57 11.10
C PRO A 178 -6.29 19.85 11.13
N LEU A 179 -5.45 18.81 11.19
CA LEU A 179 -3.99 18.98 11.34
C LEU A 179 -3.28 19.10 10.00
N PHE A 180 -3.77 18.43 8.95
CA PHE A 180 -3.13 18.42 7.63
C PHE A 180 -1.72 17.82 7.60
N GLU A 181 -1.38 16.98 8.57
CA GLU A 181 -0.04 16.36 8.75
C GLU A 181 0.06 14.94 8.17
N GLY A 182 -0.89 14.56 7.32
CA GLY A 182 -0.99 13.23 6.72
C GLY A 182 -1.49 12.14 7.68
N LEU A 183 -1.97 11.05 7.08
CA LEU A 183 -2.55 9.91 7.78
C LEU A 183 -1.78 8.59 7.59
N PRO A 184 -0.50 8.49 7.99
CA PRO A 184 0.24 7.24 7.92
C PRO A 184 -0.09 6.30 9.08
N THR A 185 0.17 5.00 8.92
CA THR A 185 0.24 4.04 10.04
C THR A 185 1.59 4.07 10.75
N LEU A 186 2.70 4.02 10.00
CA LEU A 186 4.07 4.11 10.53
C LEU A 186 4.50 5.57 10.58
N GLU A 187 5.18 5.98 11.66
CA GLU A 187 5.62 7.39 11.77
C GLU A 187 6.69 7.73 10.71
N GLU A 188 7.56 6.77 10.36
CA GLU A 188 8.59 6.95 9.33
C GLU A 188 8.00 7.22 7.94
N HIS A 189 6.73 6.86 7.70
CA HIS A 189 6.04 7.08 6.42
C HIS A 189 5.51 8.51 6.23
N ARG A 190 5.54 9.35 7.26
CA ARG A 190 4.87 10.66 7.23
C ARG A 190 5.40 11.57 6.12
N GLU A 191 6.73 11.66 6.02
CA GLU A 191 7.44 12.47 5.02
C GLU A 191 8.04 11.61 3.89
N MET A 192 7.78 10.30 3.91
CA MET A 192 8.24 9.38 2.90
C MET A 192 7.39 9.52 1.64
N ASP A 193 7.99 9.27 0.46
CA ASP A 193 7.21 9.07 -0.76
C ASP A 193 6.15 7.98 -0.53
N PRO A 194 4.84 8.26 -0.76
CA PRO A 194 3.79 7.30 -0.45
C PRO A 194 3.88 5.98 -1.23
N PHE A 195 4.48 5.98 -2.43
CA PHE A 195 4.70 4.74 -3.16
C PHE A 195 5.79 3.90 -2.48
N LEU A 196 6.86 4.53 -1.99
CA LEU A 196 7.88 3.86 -1.17
C LEU A 196 7.28 3.28 0.12
N ALA A 197 6.44 4.07 0.82
CA ALA A 197 5.72 3.61 2.00
C ALA A 197 4.86 2.36 1.70
N ALA A 198 4.20 2.33 0.54
CA ALA A 198 3.43 1.17 0.12
C ALA A 198 4.31 -0.06 -0.16
N LEU A 199 5.49 0.11 -0.78
CA LEU A 199 6.44 -0.97 -1.00
C LEU A 199 6.94 -1.55 0.32
N GLU A 200 7.21 -0.70 1.31
CA GLU A 200 7.64 -1.12 2.64
C GLU A 200 6.54 -1.87 3.39
N LEU A 201 5.30 -1.37 3.39
CA LEU A 201 4.17 -2.11 3.97
C LEU A 201 4.00 -3.49 3.31
N ALA A 202 4.10 -3.56 1.98
CA ALA A 202 4.04 -4.83 1.26
C ALA A 202 5.25 -5.74 1.54
N HIS A 203 6.40 -5.18 1.92
CA HIS A 203 7.56 -5.93 2.41
C HIS A 203 7.29 -6.52 3.80
N PHE A 204 6.61 -5.79 4.68
CA PHE A 204 6.16 -6.24 6.00
C PHE A 204 4.94 -7.16 5.98
N GLY A 205 4.52 -7.63 4.81
CA GLY A 205 3.44 -8.61 4.66
C GLY A 205 2.03 -8.01 4.77
N VAL A 206 1.88 -6.68 4.66
CA VAL A 206 0.56 -6.05 4.56
C VAL A 206 -0.08 -6.43 3.23
N GLU A 207 -1.29 -6.97 3.30
CA GLU A 207 -2.04 -7.38 2.12
C GLU A 207 -2.82 -6.22 1.54
N ASP A 208 -3.42 -5.39 2.39
CA ASP A 208 -4.29 -4.29 2.01
C ASP A 208 -3.71 -2.93 2.44
N ILE A 209 -3.35 -2.11 1.45
CA ILE A 209 -2.75 -0.79 1.65
C ILE A 209 -3.78 0.25 1.30
N TYR A 210 -4.12 1.09 2.28
CA TYR A 210 -5.09 2.17 2.11
C TYR A 210 -4.39 3.52 2.09
N ILE A 211 -4.83 4.41 1.20
CA ILE A 211 -4.47 5.81 1.29
C ILE A 211 -5.34 6.44 2.37
N GLY A 212 -4.70 6.95 3.42
CA GLY A 212 -5.37 7.55 4.56
C GLY A 212 -5.94 8.93 4.23
N ASP A 213 -5.19 9.78 3.54
CA ASP A 213 -5.65 11.15 3.23
C ASP A 213 -6.76 11.19 2.16
N PRO A 214 -7.54 12.29 2.08
CA PRO A 214 -8.66 12.41 1.14
C PRO A 214 -8.20 12.38 -0.32
N GLU A 215 -7.06 12.99 -0.64
CA GLU A 215 -6.57 13.11 -2.00
C GLU A 215 -5.36 12.24 -2.28
N VAL A 216 -5.42 11.61 -3.45
CA VAL A 216 -4.32 10.88 -4.09
C VAL A 216 -4.24 11.35 -5.53
N SER A 217 -3.04 11.64 -6.02
CA SER A 217 -2.82 11.97 -7.42
C SER A 217 -3.09 10.77 -8.31
N GLU A 218 -3.53 11.02 -9.55
CA GLU A 218 -3.69 9.95 -10.55
C GLU A 218 -2.36 9.22 -10.81
N THR A 219 -1.24 9.93 -10.74
CA THR A 219 0.10 9.36 -10.92
C THR A 219 0.42 8.34 -9.84
N LEU A 220 0.27 8.70 -8.56
CA LEU A 220 0.50 7.80 -7.44
C LEU A 220 -0.48 6.63 -7.47
N LEU A 221 -1.77 6.90 -7.67
CA LEU A 221 -2.78 5.85 -7.68
C LEU A 221 -2.53 4.82 -8.79
N LYS A 222 -2.11 5.27 -9.98
CA LYS A 222 -1.75 4.38 -11.08
C LYS A 222 -0.52 3.52 -10.75
N ARG A 223 0.51 4.09 -10.11
CA ARG A 223 1.69 3.33 -9.65
C ARG A 223 1.30 2.26 -8.64
N LEU A 224 0.48 2.61 -7.65
CA LEU A 224 0.02 1.68 -6.61
C LEU A 224 -0.79 0.52 -7.19
N ILE A 225 -1.71 0.80 -8.13
CA ILE A 225 -2.52 -0.22 -8.79
C ILE A 225 -1.64 -1.15 -9.64
N ASP A 226 -0.74 -0.61 -10.46
CA ASP A 226 0.18 -1.43 -11.29
C ASP A 226 1.11 -2.30 -10.42
N PHE A 227 1.60 -1.76 -9.31
CA PHE A 227 2.36 -2.53 -8.33
C PHE A 227 1.51 -3.68 -7.74
N HIS A 228 0.28 -3.41 -7.32
CA HIS A 228 -0.56 -4.45 -6.71
C HIS A 228 -0.96 -5.55 -7.70
N GLU A 229 -1.33 -5.20 -8.92
CA GLU A 229 -1.85 -6.16 -9.91
C GLU A 229 -0.74 -6.92 -10.63
N ASN A 230 0.37 -6.25 -10.96
CA ASN A 230 1.43 -6.79 -11.82
C ASN A 230 2.77 -6.99 -11.10
N ASN A 231 2.88 -6.59 -9.83
CA ASN A 231 4.14 -6.53 -9.08
C ASN A 231 5.21 -5.71 -9.82
N HIS A 232 4.79 -4.67 -10.54
CA HIS A 232 5.65 -3.80 -11.32
C HIS A 232 6.16 -2.63 -10.47
N VAL A 233 7.46 -2.33 -10.61
CA VAL A 233 8.06 -1.12 -10.04
C VAL A 233 8.71 -0.34 -11.18
N ALA A 234 8.22 0.88 -11.38
CA ALA A 234 8.82 1.82 -12.31
C ALA A 234 10.01 2.53 -11.64
N ILE A 235 11.12 2.61 -12.36
CA ILE A 235 12.38 3.19 -11.92
C ILE A 235 12.81 4.21 -12.97
N CYS A 236 12.94 5.46 -12.55
CA CYS A 236 13.45 6.55 -13.34
C CYS A 236 14.96 6.41 -13.53
N ILE A 237 15.41 6.52 -14.78
CA ILE A 237 16.80 6.28 -15.17
C ILE A 237 17.31 7.35 -16.14
N GLU A 238 18.63 7.48 -16.20
CA GLU A 238 19.37 8.28 -17.18
C GLU A 238 20.39 7.42 -17.94
N GLY A 239 20.61 7.72 -19.22
CA GLY A 239 21.68 7.14 -20.04
C GLY A 239 21.43 5.73 -20.61
N PHE A 240 20.42 5.01 -20.13
CA PHE A 240 20.06 3.67 -20.64
C PHE A 240 18.68 3.64 -21.30
N GLN A 241 18.31 2.55 -22.00
CA GLN A 241 17.04 2.46 -22.72
C GLN A 241 15.85 2.24 -21.77
N GLU A 242 14.70 2.83 -22.11
CA GLU A 242 13.42 2.49 -21.49
C GLU A 242 13.01 1.05 -21.84
N GLY A 243 12.22 0.43 -20.96
CA GLY A 243 11.67 -0.90 -21.23
C GLY A 243 11.31 -1.66 -19.97
N GLU A 244 10.67 -2.81 -20.17
CA GLU A 244 10.40 -3.76 -19.10
C GLU A 244 11.52 -4.80 -19.04
N PHE A 245 12.07 -4.98 -17.84
CA PHE A 245 13.12 -5.95 -17.57
C PHE A 245 12.70 -6.86 -16.43
N LYS A 246 13.17 -8.11 -16.47
CA LYS A 246 12.93 -9.06 -15.40
C LYS A 246 14.20 -9.26 -14.59
N LEU A 247 14.12 -9.10 -13.28
CA LEU A 247 15.22 -9.41 -12.39
C LEU A 247 15.43 -10.91 -12.32
N ARG A 248 16.69 -11.33 -12.14
CA ARG A 248 17.02 -12.72 -11.85
C ARG A 248 16.39 -13.17 -10.51
N PRO A 249 16.02 -14.46 -10.37
CA PRO A 249 15.51 -15.00 -9.11
C PRO A 249 16.62 -15.24 -8.07
N ASP A 250 17.88 -15.32 -8.50
CA ASP A 250 19.07 -15.43 -7.65
C ASP A 250 19.68 -14.05 -7.40
N PHE A 251 19.15 -13.32 -6.41
CA PHE A 251 19.66 -12.01 -6.03
C PHE A 251 21.10 -12.09 -5.53
N ALA A 252 21.96 -11.22 -6.08
CA ALA A 252 23.29 -11.02 -5.56
C ALA A 252 23.26 -9.95 -4.45
N ARG A 253 24.26 -9.99 -3.56
CA ARG A 253 24.42 -8.98 -2.50
C ARG A 253 24.64 -7.58 -3.07
N ASP A 254 25.44 -7.46 -4.14
CA ASP A 254 26.00 -6.19 -4.59
C ASP A 254 25.31 -5.61 -5.83
N VAL A 255 24.55 -6.43 -6.57
CA VAL A 255 23.95 -6.04 -7.85
C VAL A 255 22.62 -6.74 -8.10
N LEU A 256 21.69 -6.02 -8.73
CA LEU A 256 20.50 -6.59 -9.35
C LEU A 256 20.82 -6.92 -10.80
N ARG A 257 20.57 -8.15 -11.22
CA ARG A 257 20.93 -8.65 -12.55
C ARG A 257 19.69 -8.83 -13.39
N LEU A 258 19.68 -8.28 -14.60
CA LEU A 258 18.57 -8.40 -15.54
C LEU A 258 18.65 -9.73 -16.31
N MET A 259 17.51 -10.39 -16.50
CA MET A 259 17.41 -11.59 -17.32
C MET A 259 17.49 -11.24 -18.81
N ASP A 260 18.02 -12.19 -19.59
CA ASP A 260 17.95 -12.18 -21.05
C ASP A 260 18.57 -10.96 -21.75
N THR A 261 19.50 -10.26 -21.11
CA THR A 261 20.18 -9.09 -21.73
C THR A 261 21.52 -9.41 -22.39
N ARG A 262 22.05 -10.62 -22.19
CA ARG A 262 23.33 -11.05 -22.78
C ARG A 262 23.28 -10.96 -24.31
N SER A 263 24.40 -10.56 -24.90
CA SER A 263 24.49 -10.28 -26.33
C SER A 263 25.54 -11.15 -27.03
N VAL A 264 25.18 -11.61 -28.23
CA VAL A 264 26.14 -12.21 -29.17
C VAL A 264 26.95 -11.14 -29.91
N ASP A 265 26.40 -9.93 -30.03
CA ASP A 265 27.07 -8.82 -30.70
C ASP A 265 28.22 -8.28 -29.86
N PRO A 266 29.31 -7.81 -30.49
CA PRO A 266 30.44 -7.19 -29.79
C PRO A 266 30.01 -5.98 -28.97
N ILE A 267 30.59 -5.85 -27.78
CA ILE A 267 30.41 -4.68 -26.91
C ILE A 267 31.80 -4.21 -26.52
N SER A 268 32.24 -3.11 -27.13
CA SER A 268 33.56 -2.54 -26.84
C SER A 268 33.62 -1.99 -25.41
N PRO A 269 34.78 -2.11 -24.73
CA PRO A 269 34.98 -1.45 -23.45
C PRO A 269 34.83 0.07 -23.57
N GLU A 270 33.96 0.65 -22.75
CA GLU A 270 33.64 2.08 -22.73
C GLU A 270 33.18 2.47 -21.31
N ASN A 271 33.61 3.62 -20.81
CA ASN A 271 33.26 4.13 -19.48
C ASN A 271 33.35 3.05 -18.37
N THR A 272 34.51 2.41 -18.26
CA THR A 272 34.77 1.35 -17.26
C THR A 272 35.23 1.92 -15.92
N SER A 273 34.53 2.96 -15.47
CA SER A 273 34.84 3.73 -14.26
C SER A 273 34.25 3.07 -13.01
N GLU A 274 34.40 3.72 -11.85
CA GLU A 274 33.75 3.30 -10.61
C GLU A 274 32.23 3.22 -10.79
N ARG A 275 31.61 2.24 -10.13
CA ARG A 275 30.19 1.92 -10.27
C ARG A 275 29.51 2.23 -8.95
N ILE A 276 29.19 3.49 -8.74
CA ILE A 276 28.47 3.96 -7.55
C ILE A 276 27.08 3.32 -7.46
N VAL A 277 26.47 3.29 -6.28
CA VAL A 277 25.10 2.79 -6.09
C VAL A 277 24.12 3.37 -7.14
N GLY A 278 23.23 2.52 -7.67
CA GLY A 278 22.29 2.90 -8.73
C GLY A 278 22.87 2.93 -10.14
N SER A 279 24.17 2.67 -10.35
CA SER A 279 24.76 2.58 -11.69
C SER A 279 24.13 1.44 -12.49
N ILE A 280 23.69 1.75 -13.70
CA ILE A 280 23.29 0.76 -14.70
C ILE A 280 24.52 0.39 -15.50
N THR A 281 24.87 -0.89 -15.47
CA THR A 281 26.08 -1.41 -16.07
C THR A 281 25.78 -2.44 -17.14
N ARG A 282 26.69 -2.59 -18.09
CA ARG A 282 26.63 -3.61 -19.14
C ARG A 282 27.99 -4.25 -19.33
N ASP A 283 28.04 -5.57 -19.19
CA ASP A 283 29.28 -6.33 -19.36
C ASP A 283 29.76 -6.24 -20.83
N ASN A 284 31.04 -5.93 -21.02
CA ASN A 284 31.65 -5.76 -22.34
C ASN A 284 32.36 -7.05 -22.82
N ASP A 285 33.01 -7.01 -23.99
CA ASP A 285 33.69 -8.15 -24.61
C ASP A 285 34.72 -8.84 -23.70
N ARG A 286 35.32 -8.12 -22.74
CA ARG A 286 36.31 -8.68 -21.80
C ARG A 286 35.69 -9.56 -20.71
N TYR A 287 34.37 -9.51 -20.50
CA TYR A 287 33.66 -10.39 -19.56
C TYR A 287 33.29 -11.76 -20.17
N GLY A 288 33.64 -11.99 -21.45
CA GLY A 288 33.48 -13.28 -22.12
C GLY A 288 32.02 -13.73 -22.18
N ARG A 289 31.70 -14.87 -21.57
CA ARG A 289 30.34 -15.46 -21.63
C ARG A 289 29.23 -14.59 -21.01
N TYR A 290 29.60 -13.58 -20.22
CA TYR A 290 28.67 -12.66 -19.58
C TYR A 290 28.40 -11.41 -20.42
N ARG A 291 29.06 -11.25 -21.56
CA ARG A 291 28.89 -10.10 -22.45
C ARG A 291 27.41 -9.72 -22.65
N GLY A 292 27.13 -8.44 -22.46
CA GLY A 292 25.80 -7.84 -22.57
C GLY A 292 24.94 -7.98 -21.33
N GLU A 293 25.36 -8.74 -20.31
CA GLU A 293 24.62 -8.79 -19.05
C GLU A 293 24.49 -7.38 -18.45
N VAL A 294 23.25 -6.99 -18.14
CA VAL A 294 22.92 -5.68 -17.59
C VAL A 294 22.64 -5.83 -16.11
N GLN A 295 23.19 -4.91 -15.32
CA GLN A 295 23.10 -4.94 -13.87
C GLN A 295 22.83 -3.54 -13.31
N ILE A 296 22.20 -3.47 -12.15
CA ILE A 296 22.07 -2.25 -11.34
C ILE A 296 22.86 -2.46 -10.05
N THR A 297 23.76 -1.55 -9.70
CA THR A 297 24.54 -1.66 -8.46
C THR A 297 23.71 -1.29 -7.23
N LEU A 298 23.86 -2.07 -6.14
CA LEU A 298 23.22 -1.84 -4.84
C LEU A 298 24.17 -1.19 -3.82
N CYS A 299 25.45 -1.09 -4.17
CA CYS A 299 26.49 -0.45 -3.37
C CYS A 299 27.58 0.08 -4.31
N ASP A 300 28.47 0.90 -3.77
CA ASP A 300 29.63 1.37 -4.52
C ASP A 300 30.59 0.22 -4.82
N LEU A 301 30.89 0.03 -6.10
CA LEU A 301 31.83 -0.98 -6.59
C LEU A 301 32.99 -0.30 -7.32
N PRO A 302 34.22 -0.84 -7.20
CA PRO A 302 35.39 -0.26 -7.85
C PRO A 302 35.28 -0.30 -9.38
N ALA A 303 36.13 0.45 -10.07
CA ALA A 303 36.26 0.33 -11.52
C ALA A 303 36.60 -1.10 -11.95
N ASP A 304 36.03 -1.54 -13.08
CA ASP A 304 36.26 -2.85 -13.68
C ASP A 304 36.32 -2.72 -15.19
N ASP A 305 37.47 -3.01 -15.80
CA ASP A 305 37.72 -2.81 -17.23
C ASP A 305 36.85 -3.72 -18.14
N ARG A 306 36.14 -4.68 -17.54
CA ARG A 306 35.20 -5.59 -18.20
C ARG A 306 33.75 -5.11 -18.16
N VAL A 307 33.45 -4.05 -17.42
CA VAL A 307 32.08 -3.58 -17.15
C VAL A 307 31.94 -2.13 -17.59
N ASN A 308 31.03 -1.86 -18.53
CA ASN A 308 30.72 -0.48 -18.94
C ASN A 308 29.66 0.11 -18.02
N VAL A 309 29.84 1.36 -17.56
CA VAL A 309 28.77 2.15 -16.94
C VAL A 309 27.99 2.83 -18.06
N VAL A 310 26.73 2.41 -18.25
CA VAL A 310 25.89 2.84 -19.38
C VAL A 310 24.75 3.77 -18.96
N GLY A 311 24.48 3.89 -17.67
CA GLY A 311 23.44 4.78 -17.15
C GLY A 311 23.41 4.76 -15.64
N ARG A 312 22.37 5.37 -15.07
CA ARG A 312 22.12 5.37 -13.64
C ARG A 312 20.63 5.47 -13.33
N VAL A 313 20.23 4.92 -12.19
CA VAL A 313 18.96 5.24 -11.54
C VAL A 313 19.06 6.65 -10.98
N VAL A 314 17.98 7.42 -11.06
CA VAL A 314 17.93 8.76 -10.46
C VAL A 314 17.97 8.68 -8.94
N GLU A 315 18.50 9.72 -8.30
CA GLU A 315 18.77 9.70 -6.85
C GLU A 315 17.51 9.37 -6.03
N GLU A 316 16.36 9.92 -6.43
CA GLU A 316 15.08 9.76 -5.76
C GLU A 316 14.58 8.29 -5.77
N ASP A 317 14.96 7.52 -6.80
CA ASP A 317 14.50 6.15 -7.00
C ASP A 317 15.53 5.11 -6.55
N ILE A 318 16.74 5.50 -6.12
CA ILE A 318 17.76 4.56 -5.63
C ILE A 318 17.21 3.71 -4.47
N VAL A 319 16.41 4.33 -3.59
CA VAL A 319 15.81 3.64 -2.45
C VAL A 319 14.81 2.56 -2.87
N LEU A 320 14.18 2.66 -4.06
CA LEU A 320 13.28 1.62 -4.57
C LEU A 320 14.03 0.29 -4.79
N LEU A 321 15.34 0.34 -5.07
CA LEU A 321 16.13 -0.84 -5.37
C LEU A 321 16.19 -1.83 -4.21
N SER A 322 16.11 -1.37 -2.95
CA SER A 322 16.12 -2.22 -1.76
C SER A 322 14.81 -3.00 -1.56
N TYR A 323 13.71 -2.54 -2.17
CA TYR A 323 12.39 -3.16 -2.07
C TYR A 323 12.09 -4.15 -3.21
N LEU A 324 12.96 -4.22 -4.21
CA LEU A 324 12.80 -5.15 -5.32
C LEU A 324 12.93 -6.60 -4.86
N LYS A 325 12.14 -7.49 -5.46
CA LYS A 325 12.05 -8.91 -5.10
C LYS A 325 12.65 -9.82 -6.17
N PRO A 326 13.17 -11.01 -5.78
CA PRO A 326 13.59 -12.05 -6.72
C PRO A 326 12.58 -12.31 -7.84
N GLY A 327 13.04 -12.24 -9.09
CA GLY A 327 12.19 -12.50 -10.26
C GLY A 327 11.21 -11.39 -10.63
N GLN A 328 11.20 -10.26 -9.92
CA GLN A 328 10.29 -9.15 -10.15
C GLN A 328 10.54 -8.47 -11.51
N ARG A 329 9.48 -7.91 -12.09
CA ARG A 329 9.56 -7.06 -13.28
C ARG A 329 9.75 -5.61 -12.86
N VAL A 330 10.73 -4.96 -13.47
CA VAL A 330 11.01 -3.53 -13.31
C VAL A 330 10.81 -2.83 -14.64
N LYS A 331 10.27 -1.62 -14.60
CA LYS A 331 10.07 -0.78 -15.78
C LYS A 331 11.01 0.41 -15.71
N PHE A 332 11.95 0.49 -16.65
CA PHE A 332 12.78 1.68 -16.80
C PHE A 332 12.03 2.73 -17.60
N ILE A 333 11.99 3.94 -17.04
CA ILE A 333 11.42 5.13 -17.66
C ILE A 333 12.44 6.27 -17.58
N HIS A 334 12.43 7.16 -18.56
CA HIS A 334 13.21 8.40 -18.49
C HIS A 334 12.50 9.43 -17.62
N VAL A 335 13.29 10.36 -17.09
CA VAL A 335 12.82 11.53 -16.33
C VAL A 335 11.98 12.46 -17.20
#